data_AF-A0A0A1T986-F1
#
_entry.id   AF-A0A0A1T986-F1
#
_cell.length_a   1.000
_cell.length_b   1.000
_cell.length_c   1.000
_cell.angle_alpha   90.00
_cell.angle_beta   90.00
_cell.angle_gamma   90.00
#
_symmetry.space_group_name_H-M   'P 1'
#
loop_
_entity.id
_entity.type
_entity.pdbx_description
1 polymer ?
#
loop_
_entity_poly.entity_id
_entity_poly.type
_entity_poly.pdbx_seq_one_letter_code
_entity_poly.pdbx_strand_id
1 'polypeptide(L)'
;MGVTAVISSGDAGVSSRNGQCLGPHHDVFVADDFCGCPYVLCVGATKLNAIDKPEVAVDRFSSGGGFSNIHHRPSYQNHVLDNYLLRHNPNYRSYNTSDDLIPDNEGIYNRGGRAFPDISALGQEGAVVTNGMFQLSGGTSMSSPIIAAIINRINEKRLSIGKGPVDFVNPALYNMTSKKQKYQDYFNNVTSGDQSLRGIGSDRFYSSCGNKGFSCVEGWDPVTGLGTPRYDRWEEYFVKL
;
A
#
# COMPACT_ATOMS: atom_id res chain seq x y z
N MET A 1 10.43 -17.48 13.74
CA MET A 1 9.57 -17.98 12.66
C MET A 1 10.11 -17.39 11.35
N GLY A 2 9.64 -17.81 10.19
CA GLY A 2 10.22 -17.46 8.88
C GLY A 2 9.12 -17.25 7.84
N VAL A 3 8.08 -16.51 8.22
CA VAL A 3 6.82 -16.38 7.48
C VAL A 3 6.57 -14.91 7.19
N THR A 4 6.44 -14.57 5.91
CA THR A 4 5.92 -13.28 5.49
C THR A 4 4.43 -13.40 5.17
N ALA A 5 3.58 -12.68 5.90
CA ALA A 5 2.16 -12.56 5.59
C ALA A 5 1.95 -11.38 4.62
N VAL A 6 1.46 -11.66 3.41
CA VAL A 6 1.23 -10.66 2.35
C VAL A 6 -0.27 -10.46 2.19
N ILE A 7 -0.73 -9.21 2.33
CA ILE A 7 -2.14 -8.86 2.42
C ILE A 7 -2.46 -7.75 1.41
N SER A 8 -3.57 -7.92 0.69
CA SER A 8 -4.12 -6.89 -0.20
C SER A 8 -4.61 -5.68 0.61
N SER A 9 -4.34 -4.47 0.14
CA SER A 9 -4.74 -3.23 0.83
C SER A 9 -6.20 -2.82 0.65
N GLY A 10 -6.93 -3.51 -0.23
CA GLY A 10 -8.32 -3.22 -0.52
C GLY A 10 -8.48 -2.43 -1.82
N ASP A 11 -9.72 -2.40 -2.33
CA ASP A 11 -10.00 -1.87 -3.67
C ASP A 11 -10.92 -0.64 -3.64
N ALA A 12 -11.15 -0.05 -2.47
CA ALA A 12 -12.13 1.03 -2.27
C ALA A 12 -11.50 2.37 -1.87
N GLY A 13 -10.19 2.55 -2.13
CA GLY A 13 -9.45 3.74 -1.75
C GLY A 13 -9.53 4.00 -0.25
N VAL A 14 -10.08 5.16 0.12
CA VAL A 14 -10.29 5.59 1.51
C VAL A 14 -11.69 5.32 2.04
N SER A 15 -12.52 4.59 1.29
CA SER A 15 -13.89 4.23 1.66
C SER A 15 -14.01 2.74 1.97
N SER A 16 -15.10 2.35 2.64
CA SER A 16 -15.43 0.93 2.84
C SER A 16 -15.79 0.27 1.50
N ARG A 17 -15.87 -1.06 1.47
CA ARG A 17 -16.28 -1.80 0.27
C ARG A 17 -17.68 -1.41 -0.25
N ASN A 18 -18.56 -0.95 0.63
CA ASN A 18 -19.89 -0.43 0.26
C ASN A 18 -19.83 1.03 -0.23
N GLY A 19 -18.63 1.60 -0.36
CA GLY A 19 -18.36 2.96 -0.78
C GLY A 19 -18.59 4.00 0.30
N GLN A 20 -18.93 3.62 1.55
CA GLN A 20 -19.27 4.52 2.66
C GLN A 20 -18.06 4.89 3.49
N CYS A 21 -18.07 6.09 4.09
CA CYS A 21 -17.04 6.56 5.01
C CYS A 21 -17.62 6.62 6.44
N LEU A 22 -16.72 6.64 7.42
CA LEU A 22 -17.09 6.55 8.83
C LEU A 22 -17.61 7.90 9.35
N GLY A 23 -18.11 7.85 10.58
CA GLY A 23 -18.58 9.02 11.32
C GLY A 23 -19.98 9.50 10.89
N PRO A 24 -20.61 10.36 11.70
CA PRO A 24 -21.96 10.87 11.44
C PRO A 24 -22.05 11.75 10.19
N HIS A 25 -20.93 12.32 9.74
CA HIS A 25 -20.84 13.15 8.54
C HIS A 25 -20.43 12.37 7.29
N HIS A 26 -20.16 11.06 7.40
CA HIS A 26 -19.71 10.20 6.30
C HIS A 26 -18.47 10.74 5.55
N ASP A 27 -17.52 11.30 6.29
CA ASP A 27 -16.30 11.92 5.74
C ASP A 27 -15.01 11.40 6.36
N VAL A 28 -15.08 10.60 7.43
CA VAL A 28 -13.91 9.97 8.05
C VAL A 28 -13.45 8.79 7.21
N PHE A 29 -12.20 8.84 6.76
CA PHE A 29 -11.59 7.78 5.96
C PHE A 29 -11.59 6.45 6.69
N VAL A 30 -11.87 5.41 5.92
CA VAL A 30 -11.98 4.04 6.38
C VAL A 30 -10.61 3.40 6.32
N ALA A 31 -10.04 3.15 7.50
CA ALA A 31 -8.82 2.35 7.65
C ALA A 31 -9.15 0.86 7.88
N ASP A 32 -10.21 0.38 7.24
CA ASP A 32 -10.78 -0.97 7.44
C ASP A 32 -10.14 -1.95 6.45
N ASP A 33 -8.96 -2.43 6.83
CA ASP A 33 -8.39 -3.66 6.28
C ASP A 33 -7.37 -4.25 7.28
N PHE A 34 -7.07 -5.54 7.15
CA PHE A 34 -5.97 -6.24 7.83
C PHE A 34 -4.62 -5.51 7.68
N CYS A 35 -4.49 -4.69 6.65
CA CYS A 35 -3.36 -3.79 6.44
C CYS A 35 -3.15 -2.73 7.52
N GLY A 36 -4.12 -2.47 8.41
CA GLY A 36 -3.88 -1.67 9.61
C GLY A 36 -2.87 -2.32 10.56
N CYS A 37 -2.72 -3.66 10.54
CA CYS A 37 -1.77 -4.38 11.38
C CYS A 37 -0.32 -4.09 10.97
N PRO A 38 0.59 -3.80 11.92
CA PRO A 38 2.00 -3.53 11.60
C PRO A 38 2.80 -4.80 11.26
N TYR A 39 2.27 -5.99 11.49
CA TYR A 39 3.00 -7.26 11.30
C TYR A 39 2.71 -7.96 9.96
N VAL A 40 1.93 -7.33 9.09
CA VAL A 40 1.67 -7.82 7.73
C VAL A 40 2.35 -6.93 6.71
N LEU A 41 2.76 -7.51 5.58
CA LEU A 41 3.16 -6.76 4.39
C LEU A 41 1.91 -6.40 3.61
N CYS A 42 1.53 -5.12 3.65
CA CYS A 42 0.38 -4.60 2.95
C CYS A 42 0.72 -4.18 1.52
N VAL A 43 -0.07 -4.64 0.55
CA VAL A 43 0.19 -4.47 -0.88
C VAL A 43 -0.92 -3.69 -1.58
N GLY A 44 -0.56 -2.53 -2.12
CA GLY A 44 -1.36 -1.71 -3.01
C GLY A 44 -1.32 -2.15 -4.47
N ALA A 45 -2.08 -1.45 -5.30
CA ALA A 45 -2.23 -1.73 -6.71
C ALA A 45 -1.72 -0.59 -7.59
N THR A 46 -1.04 -0.95 -8.67
CA THR A 46 -0.58 -0.06 -9.74
C THR A 46 -1.07 -0.56 -11.10
N LYS A 47 -0.88 0.25 -12.13
CA LYS A 47 -1.03 -0.15 -13.52
C LYS A 47 0.13 0.34 -14.38
N LEU A 48 0.34 -0.38 -15.49
CA LEU A 48 1.19 0.07 -16.60
C LEU A 48 0.29 0.54 -17.74
N ASN A 49 0.55 1.75 -18.24
CA ASN A 49 -0.10 2.23 -19.47
C ASN A 49 0.63 1.71 -20.72
N ALA A 50 1.94 1.50 -20.65
CA ALA A 50 2.78 0.89 -21.67
C ALA A 50 4.09 0.38 -21.03
N ILE A 51 4.79 -0.53 -21.70
CA ILE A 51 5.99 -1.22 -21.19
C ILE A 51 7.14 -0.25 -20.87
N ASP A 52 7.25 0.87 -21.58
CA ASP A 52 8.30 1.88 -21.44
C ASP A 52 7.90 3.07 -20.58
N LYS A 53 6.71 3.05 -19.97
CA LYS A 53 6.19 4.14 -19.15
C LYS A 53 6.25 3.81 -17.67
N PRO A 54 6.43 4.82 -16.80
CA PRO A 54 6.30 4.63 -15.37
C PRO A 54 4.95 4.03 -15.00
N GLU A 55 4.93 3.21 -13.95
CA GLU A 55 3.70 2.78 -13.31
C GLU A 55 2.96 3.99 -12.71
N VAL A 56 1.63 3.93 -12.77
CA VAL A 56 0.72 4.91 -12.18
C VAL A 56 -0.27 4.21 -11.26
N ALA A 57 -0.98 4.95 -10.41
CA ALA A 57 -2.08 4.37 -9.65
C ALA A 57 -3.14 3.79 -10.60
N VAL A 58 -3.83 2.75 -10.11
CA VAL A 58 -5.01 2.20 -10.75
C VAL A 58 -6.11 3.26 -10.91
N ASP A 59 -6.90 3.15 -11.97
CA ASP A 59 -7.95 4.13 -12.33
C ASP A 59 -9.29 3.47 -12.72
N ARG A 60 -9.40 2.14 -12.59
CA ARG A 60 -10.68 1.42 -12.61
C ARG A 60 -11.31 1.30 -11.22
N PHE A 61 -10.49 1.47 -10.19
CA PHE A 61 -10.81 1.48 -8.77
C PHE A 61 -9.69 2.27 -8.08
N SER A 62 -9.82 2.55 -6.79
CA SER A 62 -8.74 3.15 -6.00
C SER A 62 -8.06 2.09 -5.14
N SER A 63 -6.72 1.99 -5.26
CA SER A 63 -5.91 1.16 -4.36
C SER A 63 -6.17 1.59 -2.92
N GLY A 64 -6.44 0.64 -2.03
CA GLY A 64 -6.67 0.93 -0.62
C GLY A 64 -5.41 1.45 0.06
N GLY A 65 -5.60 2.32 1.04
CA GLY A 65 -4.50 2.96 1.72
C GLY A 65 -4.95 4.08 2.65
N GLY A 66 -4.08 4.44 3.59
CA GLY A 66 -4.39 5.39 4.64
C GLY A 66 -3.62 5.09 5.91
N PHE A 67 -4.26 5.34 7.05
CA PHE A 67 -3.64 5.24 8.37
C PHE A 67 -4.59 4.54 9.33
N SER A 68 -4.11 3.50 10.02
CA SER A 68 -4.90 2.71 10.97
C SER A 68 -5.49 3.57 12.08
N ASN A 69 -6.76 3.32 12.44
CA ASN A 69 -7.37 3.91 13.64
C ASN A 69 -7.08 3.12 14.92
N ILE A 70 -6.45 1.95 14.82
CA ILE A 70 -6.23 1.03 15.93
C ILE A 70 -4.73 0.97 16.26
N HIS A 71 -3.91 0.65 15.26
CA HIS A 71 -2.49 0.42 15.50
C HIS A 71 -1.69 1.71 15.34
N HIS A 72 -0.89 2.03 16.35
CA HIS A 72 0.08 3.12 16.27
C HIS A 72 1.12 2.90 15.17
N ARG A 73 1.68 4.00 14.68
CA ARG A 73 2.82 4.00 13.76
C ARG A 73 3.97 3.15 14.31
N PRO A 74 4.38 2.07 13.62
CA PRO A 74 5.56 1.32 14.01
C PRO A 74 6.84 2.10 13.67
N SER A 75 7.89 1.93 14.49
CA SER A 75 9.11 2.74 14.42
C SER A 75 9.84 2.67 13.07
N TYR A 76 9.73 1.56 12.34
CA TYR A 76 10.32 1.42 11.01
C TYR A 76 9.69 2.37 9.97
N GLN A 77 8.49 2.91 10.21
CA GLN A 77 7.85 3.90 9.32
C GLN A 77 8.21 5.35 9.64
N ASN A 78 8.83 5.63 10.80
CA ASN A 78 9.02 7.01 11.28
C ASN A 78 9.70 7.90 10.26
N HIS A 79 10.85 7.50 9.73
CA HIS A 79 11.61 8.30 8.78
C HIS A 79 10.79 8.69 7.54
N VAL A 80 10.04 7.73 7.00
CA VAL A 80 9.37 7.87 5.72
C VAL A 80 8.07 8.65 5.89
N LEU A 81 7.34 8.43 6.99
CA LEU A 81 6.14 9.19 7.32
C LEU A 81 6.46 10.62 7.75
N ASP A 82 7.54 10.86 8.49
CA ASP A 82 7.96 12.23 8.82
C ASP A 82 8.29 13.01 7.54
N ASN A 83 8.96 12.36 6.58
CA ASN A 83 9.24 12.96 5.28
C ASN A 83 7.96 13.22 4.46
N TYR A 84 7.04 12.25 4.36
CA TYR A 84 5.75 12.42 3.69
C TYR A 84 4.95 13.56 4.31
N LEU A 85 4.81 13.59 5.63
CA LEU A 85 4.03 14.59 6.35
C LEU A 85 4.65 15.99 6.32
N LEU A 86 5.97 16.10 6.11
CA LEU A 86 6.69 17.36 5.94
C LEU A 86 6.53 17.92 4.51
N ARG A 87 6.66 17.07 3.49
CA ARG A 87 6.75 17.49 2.08
C ARG A 87 5.44 17.39 1.30
N HIS A 88 4.59 16.45 1.69
CA HIS A 88 3.40 16.03 0.96
C HIS A 88 2.19 15.92 1.89
N ASN A 89 2.11 16.79 2.90
CA ASN A 89 0.98 16.84 3.82
C ASN A 89 -0.33 16.98 3.02
N PRO A 90 -1.31 16.08 3.19
CA PRO A 90 -2.55 16.11 2.44
C PRO A 90 -3.47 17.29 2.80
N ASN A 91 -3.10 18.10 3.81
CA ASN A 91 -3.84 19.29 4.27
C ASN A 91 -5.29 19.03 4.70
N TYR A 92 -5.62 17.79 5.02
CA TYR A 92 -6.86 17.46 5.72
C TYR A 92 -6.71 17.70 7.22
N ARG A 93 -7.81 18.10 7.88
CA ARG A 93 -7.88 17.98 9.35
C ARG A 93 -7.69 16.51 9.71
N SER A 94 -6.85 16.25 10.70
CA SER A 94 -6.46 14.91 11.12
C SER A 94 -6.45 14.84 12.62
N TYR A 95 -6.74 13.66 13.16
CA TYR A 95 -6.66 13.36 14.58
C TYR A 95 -5.52 12.40 14.87
N ASN A 96 -5.26 12.17 16.16
CA ASN A 96 -4.51 11.02 16.65
C ASN A 96 -5.43 10.21 17.56
N THR A 97 -5.43 8.89 17.42
CA THR A 97 -6.15 8.03 18.37
C THR A 97 -5.37 7.89 19.67
N SER A 98 -6.10 7.87 20.78
CA SER A 98 -5.58 7.64 22.13
C SER A 98 -6.49 6.63 22.83
N ASP A 99 -5.93 5.65 23.54
CA ASP A 99 -6.69 4.59 24.20
C ASP A 99 -7.70 3.88 23.28
N ASP A 100 -7.30 3.66 22.02
CA ASP A 100 -8.12 3.06 20.95
C ASP A 100 -9.43 3.83 20.62
N LEU A 101 -9.53 5.10 21.01
CA LEU A 101 -10.66 5.98 20.72
C LEU A 101 -10.34 6.94 19.57
N ILE A 102 -11.28 7.05 18.62
CA ILE A 102 -11.31 8.11 17.61
C ILE A 102 -11.96 9.34 18.25
N PRO A 103 -11.28 10.50 18.34
CA PRO A 103 -11.87 11.69 18.90
C PRO A 103 -12.97 12.25 18.00
N ASP A 104 -14.08 12.67 18.59
CA ASP A 104 -15.20 13.29 17.87
C ASP A 104 -14.77 14.64 17.27
N ASN A 105 -15.07 14.85 15.98
CA ASN A 105 -14.96 16.13 15.25
C ASN A 105 -13.54 16.71 15.02
N GLU A 106 -12.46 15.93 15.17
CA GLU A 106 -11.09 16.44 15.02
C GLU A 106 -10.42 16.21 13.64
N GLY A 107 -11.09 15.55 12.70
CA GLY A 107 -10.54 15.36 11.36
C GLY A 107 -11.09 14.13 10.65
N ILE A 108 -10.46 13.78 9.53
CA ILE A 108 -10.94 12.71 8.65
C ILE A 108 -10.00 11.50 8.58
N TYR A 109 -8.83 11.53 9.22
CA TYR A 109 -7.92 10.37 9.31
C TYR A 109 -6.99 10.45 10.53
N ASN A 110 -6.49 9.29 10.98
CA ASN A 110 -5.54 9.18 12.08
C ASN A 110 -4.09 9.41 11.62
N ARG A 111 -3.51 10.59 11.84
CA ARG A 111 -2.13 10.91 11.42
C ARG A 111 -1.06 10.08 12.15
N GLY A 112 -1.38 9.59 13.35
CA GLY A 112 -0.50 8.81 14.22
C GLY A 112 -0.54 7.30 14.00
N GLY A 113 -1.43 6.82 13.13
CA GLY A 113 -1.63 5.40 12.87
C GLY A 113 -0.53 4.75 12.02
N ARG A 114 -0.50 3.42 12.03
CA ARG A 114 0.21 2.59 11.04
C ARG A 114 -0.29 2.96 9.66
N ALA A 115 0.60 3.46 8.81
CA ALA A 115 0.24 3.93 7.49
C ALA A 115 0.42 2.82 6.45
N PHE A 116 -0.46 2.70 5.46
CA PHE A 116 -0.45 1.62 4.48
C PHE A 116 -0.91 2.14 3.09
N PRO A 117 -0.58 1.44 1.97
CA PRO A 117 0.17 0.19 1.91
C PRO A 117 1.67 0.36 2.19
N ASP A 118 2.38 -0.76 2.36
CA ASP A 118 3.85 -0.73 2.48
C ASP A 118 4.50 -0.62 1.10
N ILE A 119 4.00 -1.36 0.12
CA ILE A 119 4.46 -1.41 -1.27
C ILE A 119 3.26 -1.64 -2.20
N SER A 120 3.49 -1.67 -3.50
CA SER A 120 2.48 -2.07 -4.48
C SER A 120 3.02 -3.03 -5.54
N ALA A 121 2.11 -3.61 -6.31
CA ALA A 121 2.39 -4.30 -7.57
C ALA A 121 1.23 -4.11 -8.55
N LEU A 122 1.42 -4.55 -9.79
CA LEU A 122 0.37 -4.51 -10.82
C LEU A 122 -0.92 -5.16 -10.32
N GLY A 123 -2.02 -4.41 -10.41
CA GLY A 123 -3.34 -4.83 -9.95
C GLY A 123 -4.47 -4.43 -10.89
N GLN A 124 -4.18 -4.09 -12.14
CA GLN A 124 -5.20 -3.77 -13.14
C GLN A 124 -4.81 -4.34 -14.51
N GLU A 125 -5.81 -4.82 -15.25
CA GLU A 125 -5.66 -5.47 -16.56
C GLU A 125 -4.79 -6.73 -16.56
N GLY A 126 -4.78 -7.48 -15.45
CA GLY A 126 -4.11 -8.77 -15.43
C GLY A 126 -4.95 -9.86 -16.08
N ALA A 127 -4.33 -10.67 -16.92
CA ALA A 127 -4.96 -11.81 -17.56
C ALA A 127 -5.22 -12.94 -16.55
N VAL A 128 -6.48 -13.39 -16.46
CA VAL A 128 -6.86 -14.57 -15.68
C VAL A 128 -7.74 -15.49 -16.50
N VAL A 129 -7.71 -16.78 -16.19
CA VAL A 129 -8.63 -17.77 -16.75
C VAL A 129 -9.49 -18.29 -15.61
N THR A 130 -10.80 -18.10 -15.71
CA THR A 130 -11.77 -18.56 -14.70
C THR A 130 -12.85 -19.37 -15.41
N ASN A 131 -13.10 -20.59 -14.94
CA ASN A 131 -14.02 -21.54 -15.60
C ASN A 131 -13.73 -21.74 -17.10
N GLY A 132 -12.44 -21.79 -17.47
CA GLY A 132 -12.00 -21.96 -18.86
C GLY A 132 -12.13 -20.72 -19.74
N MET A 133 -12.61 -19.59 -19.22
CA MET A 133 -12.76 -18.34 -19.96
C MET A 133 -11.66 -17.35 -19.61
N PHE A 134 -11.05 -16.78 -20.65
CA PHE A 134 -10.13 -15.66 -20.52
C PHE A 134 -10.89 -14.39 -20.13
N GLN A 135 -10.35 -13.65 -19.16
CA GLN A 135 -10.82 -12.32 -18.80
C GLN A 135 -9.67 -11.47 -18.26
N LEU A 136 -9.83 -10.14 -18.37
CA LEU A 136 -8.97 -9.20 -17.65
C LEU A 136 -9.59 -8.90 -16.29
N SER A 137 -8.79 -9.05 -15.26
CA SER A 137 -9.17 -8.78 -13.87
C SER A 137 -8.26 -7.72 -13.25
N GLY A 138 -8.59 -7.30 -12.03
CA GLY A 138 -7.81 -6.36 -11.25
C GLY A 138 -8.10 -6.49 -9.76
N GLY A 139 -7.74 -5.45 -9.02
CA GLY A 139 -7.77 -5.42 -7.57
C GLY A 139 -6.40 -5.67 -6.97
N THR A 140 -6.19 -5.16 -5.76
CA THR A 140 -5.05 -5.46 -4.88
C THR A 140 -4.95 -6.95 -4.55
N SER A 141 -6.05 -7.69 -4.70
CA SER A 141 -6.09 -9.16 -4.70
C SER A 141 -5.17 -9.80 -5.75
N MET A 142 -4.91 -9.11 -6.86
CA MET A 142 -3.94 -9.52 -7.89
C MET A 142 -2.51 -9.12 -7.52
N SER A 143 -2.33 -7.93 -6.92
CA SER A 143 -1.02 -7.42 -6.52
C SER A 143 -0.37 -8.25 -5.40
N SER A 144 -1.15 -8.66 -4.40
CA SER A 144 -0.67 -9.45 -3.25
C SER A 144 0.05 -10.76 -3.66
N PRO A 145 -0.52 -11.66 -4.47
CA PRO A 145 0.17 -12.88 -4.89
C PRO A 145 1.39 -12.63 -5.78
N ILE A 146 1.45 -11.51 -6.53
CA ILE A 146 2.67 -11.13 -7.28
C ILE A 146 3.83 -10.86 -6.32
N ILE A 147 3.58 -10.08 -5.27
CA ILE A 147 4.58 -9.82 -4.22
C ILE A 147 4.97 -11.10 -3.49
N ALA A 148 4.01 -11.95 -3.13
CA ALA A 148 4.29 -13.23 -2.48
C ALA A 148 5.21 -14.12 -3.35
N ALA A 149 4.97 -14.16 -4.67
CA ALA A 149 5.83 -14.89 -5.61
C ALA A 149 7.24 -14.31 -5.70
N ILE A 150 7.39 -12.97 -5.69
CA ILE A 150 8.70 -12.30 -5.66
C ILE A 150 9.48 -12.69 -4.40
N ILE A 151 8.85 -12.63 -3.23
CA ILE A 151 9.48 -13.01 -1.95
C ILE A 151 9.84 -14.50 -1.95
N ASN A 152 8.99 -15.36 -2.52
CA ASN A 152 9.28 -16.79 -2.63
C ASN A 152 10.54 -17.07 -3.46
N ARG A 153 10.74 -16.36 -4.58
CA ARG A 153 11.97 -16.50 -5.39
C ARG A 153 13.22 -16.04 -4.63
N ILE A 154 13.09 -14.96 -3.85
CA ILE A 154 14.17 -14.50 -2.97
C ILE A 154 14.48 -15.55 -1.89
N ASN A 155 13.45 -16.19 -1.32
CA ASN A 155 13.62 -17.28 -0.35
C ASN A 155 14.33 -18.49 -0.96
N GLU A 156 13.98 -18.88 -2.19
CA GLU A 156 14.69 -19.93 -2.92
C GLU A 156 16.19 -19.60 -3.05
N LYS A 157 16.51 -18.36 -3.46
CA LYS A 157 17.91 -17.93 -3.56
C LYS A 157 18.63 -17.95 -2.21
N ARG A 158 17.99 -17.46 -1.14
CA ARG A 158 18.55 -17.49 0.22
C ARG A 158 18.81 -18.93 0.71
N LEU A 159 17.85 -19.83 0.50
CA LEU A 159 17.98 -21.24 0.86
C LEU A 159 19.13 -21.92 0.10
N SER A 160 19.32 -21.59 -1.19
CA SER A 160 20.42 -22.15 -2.01
C SER A 160 21.82 -21.79 -1.50
N ILE A 161 21.95 -20.74 -0.67
CA ILE A 161 23.22 -20.31 -0.06
C ILE A 161 23.25 -20.58 1.46
N GLY A 162 22.39 -21.48 1.95
CA GLY A 162 22.36 -21.91 3.36
C GLY A 162 21.74 -20.90 4.33
N LYS A 163 21.04 -19.88 3.84
CA LYS A 163 20.28 -18.93 4.67
C LYS A 163 18.83 -19.36 4.85
N GLY A 164 18.19 -18.91 5.92
CA GLY A 164 16.75 -19.09 6.13
C GLY A 164 15.89 -18.17 5.26
N PRO A 165 14.55 -18.38 5.21
CA PRO A 165 13.64 -17.48 4.50
C PRO A 165 13.65 -16.07 5.09
N VAL A 166 13.17 -15.09 4.32
CA VAL A 166 12.78 -13.77 4.80
C VAL A 166 11.55 -13.94 5.70
N ASP A 167 11.62 -13.37 6.91
CA ASP A 167 10.53 -13.42 7.90
C ASP A 167 9.69 -12.13 7.81
N PHE A 168 9.65 -11.34 8.89
CA PHE A 168 9.01 -10.03 8.89
C PHE A 168 9.80 -9.01 8.05
N VAL A 169 9.31 -8.75 6.85
CA VAL A 169 10.06 -8.02 5.80
C VAL A 169 9.98 -6.49 5.93
N ASN A 170 8.94 -5.94 6.57
CA ASN A 170 8.70 -4.49 6.58
C ASN A 170 9.91 -3.68 7.08
N PRO A 171 10.56 -3.99 8.23
CA PRO A 171 11.70 -3.21 8.69
C PRO A 171 12.84 -3.15 7.66
N ALA A 172 13.06 -4.25 6.93
CA ALA A 172 14.06 -4.32 5.88
C ALA A 172 13.71 -3.41 4.68
N LEU A 173 12.46 -3.41 4.24
CA LEU A 173 11.99 -2.55 3.13
C LEU A 173 12.10 -1.07 3.48
N TYR A 174 11.63 -0.70 4.68
CA TYR A 174 11.72 0.69 5.14
C TYR A 174 13.18 1.12 5.37
N ASN A 175 14.06 0.20 5.79
CA ASN A 175 15.50 0.50 5.88
C ASN A 175 16.11 0.83 4.51
N MET A 176 15.67 0.20 3.42
CA MET A 176 16.15 0.52 2.04
C MET A 176 15.85 1.97 1.61
N THR A 177 15.03 2.71 2.35
CA THR A 177 14.73 4.12 2.09
C THR A 177 15.69 5.08 2.79
N SER A 178 16.55 4.59 3.67
CA SER A 178 17.44 5.44 4.46
C SER A 178 18.43 6.20 3.57
N LYS A 179 18.93 7.36 4.01
CA LYS A 179 19.89 8.18 3.25
C LYS A 179 21.15 7.45 2.74
N LYS A 180 21.50 6.30 3.33
CA LYS A 180 22.63 5.46 2.88
C LYS A 180 22.30 4.63 1.65
N GLN A 181 21.03 4.30 1.45
CA GLN A 181 20.53 3.62 0.26
C GLN A 181 19.85 4.62 -0.67
N LYS A 182 19.90 4.39 -1.97
CA LYS A 182 19.11 5.18 -2.91
C LYS A 182 17.76 4.50 -3.05
N TYR A 183 16.70 5.15 -2.57
CA TYR A 183 15.32 4.68 -2.67
C TYR A 183 14.97 4.14 -4.08
N GLN A 184 15.35 4.89 -5.13
CA GLN A 184 15.09 4.54 -6.54
C GLN A 184 15.85 3.29 -7.04
N ASP A 185 16.86 2.83 -6.31
CA ASP A 185 17.51 1.56 -6.65
C ASP A 185 16.59 0.39 -6.28
N TYR A 186 15.83 0.49 -5.20
CA TYR A 186 15.04 -0.64 -4.68
C TYR A 186 13.58 -0.61 -5.13
N PHE A 187 13.04 0.56 -5.46
CA PHE A 187 11.64 0.72 -5.80
C PHE A 187 11.44 1.52 -7.08
N ASN A 188 10.44 1.17 -7.86
CA ASN A 188 9.89 2.07 -8.86
C ASN A 188 8.84 2.95 -8.18
N ASN A 189 9.14 4.24 -8.01
CA ASN A 189 8.24 5.18 -7.36
C ASN A 189 7.05 5.51 -8.27
N VAL A 190 5.85 5.29 -7.78
CA VAL A 190 4.63 5.76 -8.43
C VAL A 190 4.30 7.16 -7.94
N THR A 191 4.20 8.12 -8.87
CA THR A 191 4.05 9.56 -8.54
C THR A 191 2.84 10.20 -9.21
N SER A 192 1.97 9.40 -9.82
CA SER A 192 0.80 9.86 -10.56
C SER A 192 -0.44 9.04 -10.21
N GLY A 193 -1.57 9.73 -10.04
CA GLY A 193 -2.86 9.20 -9.64
C GLY A 193 -3.20 9.44 -8.16
N ASP A 194 -4.38 8.98 -7.76
CA ASP A 194 -4.97 9.24 -6.44
C ASP A 194 -6.00 8.17 -6.04
N GLN A 195 -6.65 8.39 -4.89
CA GLN A 195 -7.71 7.53 -4.34
C GLN A 195 -9.11 8.17 -4.40
N SER A 196 -9.42 8.92 -5.47
CA SER A 196 -10.71 9.61 -5.60
C SER A 196 -11.92 8.71 -5.92
N LEU A 197 -11.69 7.45 -6.30
CA LEU A 197 -12.71 6.50 -6.74
C LEU A 197 -13.16 5.56 -5.60
N ARG A 198 -14.33 4.95 -5.75
CA ARG A 198 -14.78 3.82 -4.91
C ARG A 198 -14.43 2.45 -5.51
N GLY A 199 -14.71 1.37 -4.76
CA GLY A 199 -14.30 0.00 -5.08
C GLY A 199 -15.31 -0.95 -5.73
N ILE A 200 -14.97 -2.25 -5.74
CA ILE A 200 -15.61 -3.31 -6.55
C ILE A 200 -17.13 -3.34 -6.43
N GLY A 201 -17.79 -3.40 -7.60
CA GLY A 201 -19.24 -3.54 -7.75
C GLY A 201 -19.95 -2.27 -8.19
N SER A 202 -19.21 -1.16 -8.36
CA SER A 202 -19.77 0.10 -8.85
C SER A 202 -18.72 1.12 -9.29
N ASP A 203 -18.05 0.79 -10.40
CA ASP A 203 -17.49 1.63 -11.47
C ASP A 203 -16.67 2.88 -11.08
N ARG A 204 -16.13 3.59 -12.07
CA ARG A 204 -15.29 4.81 -11.95
C ARG A 204 -15.98 6.01 -11.29
N PHE A 205 -16.99 5.78 -10.47
CA PHE A 205 -17.68 6.78 -9.70
C PHE A 205 -16.82 7.21 -8.52
N TYR A 206 -16.99 8.48 -8.17
CA TYR A 206 -16.23 9.04 -7.08
C TYR A 206 -16.64 8.46 -5.72
N SER A 207 -15.68 8.45 -4.79
CA SER A 207 -15.86 8.02 -3.41
C SER A 207 -16.92 8.85 -2.68
N SER A 208 -17.73 8.20 -1.83
CA SER A 208 -18.67 8.95 -0.98
C SER A 208 -17.98 9.80 0.10
N CYS A 209 -16.65 9.70 0.26
CA CYS A 209 -15.85 10.55 1.16
C CYS A 209 -15.65 11.96 0.57
N GLY A 210 -16.67 12.50 -0.12
CA GLY A 210 -16.58 13.76 -0.85
C GLY A 210 -15.56 13.76 -1.98
N ASN A 211 -15.33 12.60 -2.62
CA ASN A 211 -14.33 12.39 -3.67
C ASN A 211 -12.89 12.70 -3.21
N LYS A 212 -12.66 12.77 -1.91
CA LYS A 212 -11.34 12.96 -1.31
C LYS A 212 -10.64 11.62 -1.19
N GLY A 213 -9.32 11.69 -1.22
CA GLY A 213 -8.41 10.57 -0.98
C GLY A 213 -7.00 11.12 -0.86
N PHE A 214 -6.01 10.25 -0.82
CA PHE A 214 -4.62 10.66 -0.94
C PHE A 214 -4.14 10.60 -2.40
N SER A 215 -3.02 11.25 -2.68
CA SER A 215 -2.41 11.31 -4.01
C SER A 215 -1.04 10.66 -4.00
N CYS A 216 -0.65 10.05 -5.11
CA CYS A 216 0.70 9.56 -5.32
C CYS A 216 1.70 10.72 -5.32
N VAL A 217 2.85 10.53 -4.67
CA VAL A 217 3.89 11.56 -4.56
C VAL A 217 5.29 10.96 -4.63
N GLU A 218 6.33 11.80 -4.62
CA GLU A 218 7.70 11.31 -4.51
C GLU A 218 7.94 10.66 -3.14
N GLY A 219 8.56 9.49 -3.14
CA GLY A 219 8.78 8.68 -1.95
C GLY A 219 7.57 7.82 -1.60
N TRP A 220 7.34 7.62 -0.30
CA TRP A 220 6.19 6.87 0.19
C TRP A 220 4.93 7.71 0.13
N ASP A 221 3.81 7.09 -0.24
CA ASP A 221 2.48 7.67 -0.14
C ASP A 221 1.43 6.62 0.30
N PRO A 222 0.29 7.05 0.87
CA PRO A 222 -0.78 6.15 1.29
C PRO A 222 -1.68 5.68 0.13
N VAL A 223 -1.17 5.67 -1.11
CA VAL A 223 -1.83 5.08 -2.29
C VAL A 223 -1.07 3.84 -2.74
N THR A 224 0.25 3.97 -2.86
CA THR A 224 1.14 2.97 -3.44
C THR A 224 2.33 2.58 -2.57
N GLY A 225 2.40 3.12 -1.35
CA GLY A 225 3.44 2.82 -0.40
C GLY A 225 4.80 3.27 -0.90
N LEU A 226 5.83 2.42 -0.74
CA LEU A 226 7.16 2.64 -1.29
C LEU A 226 7.22 2.46 -2.83
N GLY A 227 6.10 2.20 -3.50
CA GLY A 227 6.06 1.85 -4.92
C GLY A 227 6.27 0.35 -5.15
N THR A 228 6.73 -0.02 -6.35
CA THR A 228 6.84 -1.43 -6.75
C THR A 228 8.27 -1.96 -6.66
N PRO A 229 8.47 -3.26 -6.38
CA PRO A 229 9.81 -3.82 -6.16
C PRO A 229 10.65 -3.86 -7.44
N ARG A 230 11.93 -3.50 -7.32
CA ARG A 230 12.96 -3.82 -8.32
C ARG A 230 13.63 -5.14 -7.95
N TYR A 231 13.19 -6.22 -8.59
CA TYR A 231 13.52 -7.60 -8.22
C TYR A 231 15.03 -7.85 -8.05
N ASP A 232 15.84 -7.40 -9.00
CA ASP A 232 17.30 -7.59 -8.99
C ASP A 232 17.95 -6.97 -7.75
N ARG A 233 17.50 -5.78 -7.35
CA ARG A 233 18.01 -5.07 -6.17
C ARG A 233 17.47 -5.63 -4.87
N TRP A 234 16.23 -6.10 -4.87
CA TRP A 234 15.65 -6.81 -3.73
C TRP A 234 16.38 -8.13 -3.49
N GLU A 235 16.58 -8.95 -4.52
CA GLU A 235 17.34 -10.20 -4.42
C GLU A 235 18.73 -9.92 -3.85
N GLU A 236 19.49 -8.98 -4.43
CA GLU A 236 20.83 -8.61 -3.97
C GLU A 236 20.87 -8.19 -2.49
N TYR A 237 19.89 -7.41 -2.05
CA TYR A 237 19.82 -6.96 -0.67
C TYR A 237 19.46 -8.10 0.28
N PHE A 238 18.40 -8.84 -0.04
CA PHE A 238 17.91 -9.89 0.82
C PHE A 238 18.86 -11.08 0.88
N VAL A 239 19.65 -11.41 -0.14
CA VAL A 239 20.65 -12.49 0.01
C VAL A 239 21.81 -12.10 0.92
N LYS A 240 22.05 -10.80 1.14
CA LYS A 240 23.12 -10.30 2.02
C LYS A 240 22.70 -10.27 3.49
N LEU A 241 21.41 -10.05 3.79
CA LEU A 241 20.84 -10.18 5.14
C LEU A 241 21.02 -11.58 5.71
#